data_AF-A0A0M3KJV4-F1
#
_entry.id   AF-A0A0M3KJV4-F1
#
_cell.length_a   1.000
_cell.length_b   1.000
_cell.length_c   1.000
_cell.angle_alpha   90.00
_cell.angle_beta   90.00
_cell.angle_gamma   90.00
#
_symmetry.space_group_name_H-M   'P 1'
#
loop_
_entity.id
_entity.type
_entity.pdbx_description
1 polymer ?
#
loop_
_entity_poly.entity_id
_entity_poly.type
_entity_poly.pdbx_seq_one_letter_code
_entity_poly.pdbx_strand_id
1 'polypeptide(L)'
;MGTQGLSKRALALLQDENNLHGDLLLMDELRDEYSNLAKKTAMAIDNACRMFRFDYVDSDSFVRLGALLKALKDIAHPRLYWGYLDGRAKPWRRGKWAERDWILCDRYLPYQVRFI
;
A
#
# COMPACT_ATOMS: atom_id res chain seq x y z
N MET A 1 10.26 -0.46 0.29
CA MET A 1 10.55 -1.07 1.62
C MET A 1 11.28 -0.08 2.50
N GLY A 2 11.05 -0.14 3.80
CA GLY A 2 11.77 0.69 4.77
C GLY A 2 13.14 0.11 5.07
N THR A 3 14.20 0.91 5.04
CA THR A 3 15.57 0.46 5.31
C THR A 3 16.16 1.02 6.60
N GLN A 4 15.41 1.89 7.31
CA GLN A 4 15.83 2.43 8.60
C GLN A 4 15.97 1.32 9.65
N GLY A 5 17.14 1.23 10.28
CA GLY A 5 17.42 0.24 11.33
C GLY A 5 17.93 -1.11 10.81
N LEU A 6 18.12 -1.27 9.49
CA LEU A 6 18.82 -2.43 8.93
C LEU A 6 20.32 -2.38 9.24
N SER A 7 20.93 -3.56 9.39
CA SER A 7 22.38 -3.67 9.53
C SER A 7 23.10 -3.23 8.25
N LYS A 8 24.34 -2.73 8.37
CA LYS A 8 25.15 -2.35 7.20
C LYS A 8 25.29 -3.47 6.16
N ARG A 9 25.38 -4.73 6.62
CA ARG A 9 25.44 -5.90 5.74
C ARG A 9 24.13 -6.11 4.98
N ALA A 10 22.99 -6.00 5.67
CA ALA A 10 21.68 -6.16 5.02
C ALA A 10 21.42 -5.04 4.01
N LEU A 11 21.81 -3.80 4.34
CA LEU A 11 21.74 -2.67 3.41
C LEU A 11 22.58 -2.90 2.15
N ALA A 12 23.81 -3.36 2.30
CA ALA A 12 24.68 -3.66 1.15
C ALA A 12 24.08 -4.73 0.24
N LEU A 13 23.55 -5.82 0.80
CA LEU A 13 22.90 -6.87 0.02
C LEU A 13 21.66 -6.37 -0.75
N LEU A 14 20.85 -5.51 -0.12
CA LEU A 14 19.70 -4.90 -0.79
C LEU A 14 20.11 -3.90 -1.86
N GLN A 15 21.20 -3.17 -1.66
CA GLN A 15 21.75 -2.28 -2.68
C GLN A 15 22.26 -3.07 -3.87
N ASP A 16 22.99 -4.17 -3.65
CA ASP A 16 23.49 -5.03 -4.72
C ASP A 16 22.35 -5.67 -5.53
N GLU A 17 21.31 -6.15 -4.85
CA GLU A 17 20.12 -6.72 -5.49
C GLU A 17 19.37 -5.65 -6.30
N ASN A 18 19.15 -4.47 -5.73
CA ASN A 18 18.45 -3.40 -6.43
C ASN A 18 19.28 -2.84 -7.59
N ASN A 19 20.62 -2.86 -7.50
CA ASN A 19 21.50 -2.52 -8.62
C ASN A 19 21.38 -3.53 -9.77
N LEU A 20 21.04 -4.79 -9.48
CA LEU A 20 20.87 -5.84 -10.48
C LEU A 20 19.49 -5.82 -11.12
N HIS A 21 18.43 -5.59 -10.34
CA HIS A 21 17.03 -5.73 -10.79
C HIS A 21 16.29 -4.40 -10.99
N GLY A 22 16.62 -3.36 -10.21
CA GLY A 22 16.07 -2.01 -10.35
C GLY A 22 14.57 -1.89 -10.05
N ASP A 23 13.98 -2.88 -9.38
CA ASP A 23 12.55 -2.97 -9.09
C ASP A 23 12.21 -2.67 -7.61
N LEU A 24 13.21 -2.38 -6.77
CA LEU A 24 12.99 -2.01 -5.38
C LEU A 24 12.95 -0.50 -5.16
N LEU A 25 11.91 -0.06 -4.45
CA LEU A 25 11.85 1.27 -3.83
C LEU A 25 12.44 1.21 -2.42
N LEU A 26 13.66 1.70 -2.21
CA LEU A 26 14.31 1.75 -0.89
C LEU A 26 14.05 3.09 -0.19
N MET A 27 13.51 3.06 1.04
CA MET A 27 13.19 4.25 1.83
C MET A 27 13.97 4.24 3.15
N ASP A 28 15.03 5.04 3.22
CA ASP A 28 15.97 5.16 4.34
C ASP A 28 15.41 5.83 5.59
N GLU A 29 14.45 6.74 5.44
CA GLU A 29 13.75 7.41 6.54
C GLU A 29 12.54 6.63 7.10
N LEU A 30 12.40 5.37 6.71
CA LEU A 30 11.27 4.53 7.10
C LEU A 30 11.76 3.24 7.74
N ARG A 31 11.33 3.00 8.98
CA ARG A 31 11.46 1.71 9.65
C ARG A 31 10.31 0.80 9.22
N ASP A 32 10.63 -0.39 8.72
CA ASP A 32 9.62 -1.36 8.25
C ASP A 32 8.95 -2.05 9.45
N GLU A 33 7.86 -1.45 9.92
CA GLU A 33 7.01 -1.93 11.01
C GLU A 33 5.55 -1.76 10.62
N TYR A 34 4.67 -2.61 11.16
CA TYR A 34 3.24 -2.55 10.87
C TYR A 34 2.61 -1.20 11.25
N SER A 35 3.03 -0.61 12.36
CA SER A 35 2.62 0.73 12.80
C SER A 35 2.92 1.81 11.76
N ASN A 36 3.98 1.62 10.95
CA ASN A 36 4.39 2.54 9.90
C ASN A 36 3.79 2.19 8.53
N LEU A 37 2.87 1.23 8.43
CA LEU A 37 2.30 0.80 7.16
C LEU A 37 1.61 1.95 6.43
N ALA A 38 0.84 2.79 7.14
CA ALA A 38 0.22 3.96 6.53
C ALA A 38 1.26 4.95 5.96
N LYS A 39 2.35 5.20 6.69
CA LYS A 39 3.47 6.03 6.22
C LYS A 39 4.17 5.40 5.00
N LYS A 40 4.41 4.08 5.05
CA LYS A 40 4.97 3.29 3.95
C LYS A 40 4.13 3.41 2.69
N THR A 41 2.82 3.24 2.80
CA THR A 41 1.87 3.35 1.69
C THR A 41 1.86 4.76 1.12
N ALA A 42 1.82 5.80 1.97
CA ALA A 42 1.85 7.19 1.51
C ALA A 42 3.15 7.54 0.76
N MET A 43 4.31 7.16 1.32
CA MET A 43 5.60 7.36 0.67
C MET A 43 5.72 6.55 -0.63
N ALA A 44 5.20 5.33 -0.66
CA ALA A 44 5.18 4.51 -1.86
C ALA A 44 4.31 5.15 -2.96
N ILE A 45 3.13 5.66 -2.63
CA ILE A 45 2.26 6.37 -3.58
C ILE A 45 2.92 7.66 -4.09
N ASP A 46 3.54 8.47 -3.22
CA ASP A 46 4.23 9.70 -3.65
C ASP A 46 5.40 9.39 -4.60
N ASN A 47 6.24 8.41 -4.25
CA ASN A 47 7.32 7.98 -5.14
C ASN A 47 6.78 7.40 -6.46
N ALA A 48 5.73 6.60 -6.37
CA ALA A 48 5.08 6.02 -7.52
C ALA A 48 4.57 7.10 -8.49
N CYS A 49 3.80 8.07 -7.99
CA CYS A 49 3.29 9.19 -8.79
C CYS A 49 4.39 10.03 -9.44
N ARG A 50 5.57 10.12 -8.82
CA ARG A 50 6.73 10.83 -9.38
C ARG A 50 7.45 10.03 -10.45
N MET A 51 7.60 8.72 -10.25
CA MET A 51 8.42 7.86 -11.10
C MET A 51 7.65 7.31 -12.30
N PHE A 52 6.35 7.07 -12.17
CA PHE A 52 5.55 6.47 -13.23
C PHE A 52 4.14 7.05 -13.30
N ARG A 53 3.55 6.96 -14.49
CA ARG A 53 2.09 7.07 -14.67
C ARG A 53 1.53 5.66 -14.58
N PHE A 54 1.08 5.27 -13.39
CA PHE A 54 0.53 3.93 -13.15
C PHE A 54 -0.95 3.85 -13.51
N ASP A 55 -1.37 2.67 -13.99
CA ASP A 55 -2.78 2.23 -14.02
C ASP A 55 -3.06 1.09 -13.01
N TYR A 56 -2.05 0.38 -12.46
CA TYR A 56 -2.27 -0.76 -11.57
C TYR A 56 -1.16 -1.03 -10.54
N VAL A 57 -1.54 -1.40 -9.32
CA VAL A 57 -0.67 -1.94 -8.26
C VAL A 57 -1.43 -2.98 -7.43
N ASP A 58 -0.99 -4.25 -7.45
CA ASP A 58 -0.75 -5.11 -6.26
C ASP A 58 -0.12 -6.46 -6.68
N SER A 59 0.77 -7.04 -5.86
CA SER A 59 1.51 -8.29 -6.15
C SER A 59 0.89 -9.54 -5.52
N ASP A 60 0.03 -9.39 -4.50
CA ASP A 60 -0.36 -10.52 -3.64
C ASP A 60 -1.79 -11.02 -3.91
N SER A 61 -2.36 -10.67 -5.06
CA SER A 61 -3.71 -11.09 -5.50
C SER A 61 -3.70 -11.60 -6.94
N PHE A 62 -4.40 -12.70 -7.21
CA PHE A 62 -4.58 -13.21 -8.57
C PHE A 62 -5.57 -12.31 -9.32
N VAL A 63 -5.04 -11.31 -10.03
CA VAL A 63 -5.85 -10.35 -10.79
C VAL A 63 -6.19 -10.91 -12.16
N ARG A 64 -7.49 -11.03 -12.46
CA ARG A 64 -7.95 -11.37 -13.81
C ARG A 64 -7.85 -10.14 -14.73
N LEU A 65 -6.66 -9.89 -15.26
CA LEU A 65 -6.33 -8.71 -16.08
C LEU A 65 -7.36 -8.43 -17.20
N GLY A 66 -7.85 -9.47 -17.89
CA GLY A 66 -8.87 -9.29 -18.95
C GLY A 66 -10.22 -8.77 -18.44
N ALA A 67 -10.71 -9.28 -17.31
CA ALA A 67 -11.97 -8.83 -16.71
C ALA A 67 -11.84 -7.40 -16.16
N LEU A 68 -10.69 -7.12 -15.56
CA LEU A 68 -10.33 -5.83 -14.99
C LEU A 68 -10.19 -4.74 -16.07
N LEU A 69 -9.48 -5.04 -17.17
CA LEU A 69 -9.33 -4.12 -18.29
C LEU A 69 -10.67 -3.81 -18.96
N LYS A 70 -11.54 -4.82 -19.11
CA LYS A 70 -12.91 -4.62 -19.60
C LYS A 70 -13.66 -3.64 -18.70
N ALA A 71 -13.64 -3.87 -17.39
CA ALA A 71 -14.40 -3.03 -16.47
C ALA A 71 -13.86 -1.60 -16.34
N LEU A 72 -12.54 -1.39 -16.48
CA LEU A 72 -12.00 -0.03 -16.59
C LEU A 72 -12.51 0.71 -17.82
N LYS A 73 -12.60 0.04 -18.97
CA LYS A 73 -13.16 0.64 -20.20
C LYS A 73 -14.63 1.00 -20.04
N ASP A 74 -15.39 0.19 -19.30
CA ASP A 74 -16.82 0.41 -19.09
C ASP A 74 -17.10 1.59 -18.11
N ILE A 75 -16.31 1.75 -17.04
CA ILE A 75 -16.56 2.80 -16.03
C ILE A 75 -15.93 4.14 -16.40
N ALA A 76 -14.71 4.13 -16.96
CA ALA A 76 -13.97 5.28 -17.49
C ALA A 76 -14.16 6.62 -16.74
N HIS A 77 -13.91 6.64 -15.41
CA HIS A 77 -14.10 7.84 -14.58
C HIS A 77 -12.77 8.34 -13.99
N PRO A 78 -12.47 9.66 -14.03
CA PRO A 78 -11.16 10.22 -13.61
C PRO A 78 -10.86 10.13 -12.10
N ARG A 79 -11.88 9.84 -11.28
CA ARG A 79 -11.73 9.64 -9.82
C ARG A 79 -12.22 8.25 -9.40
N LEU A 80 -11.90 7.24 -10.21
CA LEU A 80 -12.33 5.88 -9.95
C LEU A 80 -11.64 5.33 -8.70
N TYR A 81 -12.41 5.18 -7.62
CA TYR A 81 -12.05 4.37 -6.47
C TYR A 81 -13.04 3.22 -6.39
N TRP A 82 -12.60 2.01 -6.71
CA TRP A 82 -13.48 0.87 -6.96
C TRP A 82 -12.91 -0.42 -6.38
N GLY A 83 -13.80 -1.24 -5.82
CA GLY A 83 -13.49 -2.52 -5.19
C GLY A 83 -14.60 -2.94 -4.24
N TYR A 84 -14.33 -3.94 -3.41
CA TYR A 84 -15.20 -4.28 -2.28
C TYR A 84 -14.94 -3.32 -1.13
N LEU A 85 -15.77 -2.28 -1.04
CA LEU A 85 -15.69 -1.27 0.01
C LEU A 85 -16.53 -1.67 1.22
N ASP A 86 -15.93 -1.65 2.41
CA ASP A 86 -16.65 -1.78 3.68
C ASP A 86 -16.24 -0.68 4.65
N GLY A 87 -17.21 -0.12 5.36
CA GLY A 87 -17.05 0.91 6.40
C GLY A 87 -17.85 0.59 7.65
N ARG A 88 -18.34 -0.65 7.80
CA ARG A 88 -19.17 -1.04 8.95
C ARG A 88 -18.34 -1.42 10.17
N ALA A 89 -17.08 -1.80 9.96
CA ALA A 89 -16.15 -2.20 10.99
C ALA A 89 -15.87 -1.07 11.98
N LYS A 90 -15.68 -1.44 13.25
CA LYS A 90 -15.37 -0.51 14.34
C LYS A 90 -13.88 -0.55 14.67
N PRO A 91 -13.28 0.61 15.03
CA PRO A 91 -11.91 0.65 15.53
C PRO A 91 -11.72 -0.29 16.71
N TRP A 92 -10.66 -1.09 16.65
CA TRP A 92 -10.30 -1.99 17.74
C TRP A 92 -9.84 -1.15 18.93
N ARG A 93 -10.49 -1.27 20.09
CA ARG A 93 -10.10 -0.51 21.29
C ARG A 93 -9.12 -1.27 22.19
N ARG A 94 -8.88 -2.56 21.92
CA ARG A 94 -8.07 -3.48 22.75
C ARG A 94 -7.24 -4.42 21.87
N GLY A 95 -6.16 -4.96 22.45
CA GLY A 95 -5.27 -5.91 21.78
C GLY A 95 -4.15 -5.27 20.98
N LYS A 96 -3.37 -6.10 20.27
CA LYS A 96 -2.21 -5.69 19.47
C LYS A 96 -2.54 -4.66 18.38
N TRP A 97 -3.76 -4.72 17.86
CA TRP A 97 -4.24 -3.86 16.76
C TRP A 97 -5.12 -2.71 17.25
N ALA A 98 -5.01 -2.35 18.54
CA ALA A 98 -5.85 -1.29 19.10
C ALA A 98 -5.51 0.08 18.52
N GLU A 99 -6.52 0.74 17.95
CA GLU A 99 -6.44 2.10 17.45
C GLU A 99 -7.00 3.07 18.50
N ARG A 100 -6.14 3.41 19.45
CA ARG A 100 -6.51 4.26 20.60
C ARG A 100 -6.76 5.71 20.18
N ASP A 101 -6.04 6.18 19.16
CA ASP A 101 -6.07 7.56 18.69
C ASP A 101 -7.07 7.81 17.55
N TRP A 102 -8.00 6.87 17.31
CA TRP A 102 -9.05 7.06 16.31
C TRP A 102 -10.07 8.10 16.77
N ILE A 103 -10.13 9.23 16.05
CA ILE A 103 -10.95 10.41 16.38
C ILE A 103 -12.01 10.77 15.34
N LEU A 104 -12.12 10.05 14.22
CA LEU A 104 -13.00 10.46 13.11
C LEU A 104 -14.48 10.17 13.40
N CYS A 105 -14.81 8.93 13.80
CA CYS A 105 -16.18 8.50 14.15
C CYS A 105 -16.20 7.13 14.84
N ASP A 106 -17.39 6.57 15.12
CA ASP A 106 -17.53 5.25 15.78
C ASP A 106 -17.16 4.06 14.89
N ARG A 107 -16.89 4.29 13.60
CA ARG A 107 -16.59 3.27 12.58
C ARG A 107 -15.38 3.69 11.76
N TYR A 108 -14.82 2.75 11.00
CA TYR A 108 -13.86 3.10 9.96
C TYR A 108 -14.55 3.82 8.79
N LEU A 109 -13.81 4.67 8.10
CA LEU A 109 -14.22 5.16 6.78
C LEU A 109 -14.27 3.97 5.79
N PRO A 110 -15.11 4.01 4.75
CA PRO A 110 -15.15 2.95 3.75
C PRO A 110 -13.76 2.70 3.15
N TYR A 111 -13.29 1.45 3.25
CA TYR A 111 -11.99 1.02 2.74
C TYR A 111 -12.12 -0.30 2.00
N GLN A 112 -11.14 -0.57 1.14
CA GLN A 112 -11.10 -1.80 0.36
C GLN A 112 -10.72 -2.99 1.24
N VAL A 113 -11.63 -3.96 1.37
CA VAL A 113 -11.42 -5.17 2.17
C VAL A 113 -10.98 -6.37 1.34
N ARG A 114 -11.21 -6.34 0.02
CA ARG A 114 -10.87 -7.44 -0.88
C ARG A 114 -10.69 -6.94 -2.32
N PHE A 115 -9.75 -7.56 -3.05
CA PHE A 115 -9.62 -7.41 -4.50
C PHE A 115 -10.62 -8.33 -5.24
N ILE A 116 -10.99 -7.93 -6.47
CA ILE A 116 -11.93 -8.64 -7.35
C ILE A 116 -11.20 -9.76 -8.10
#